data_AF-A0A480A4Z2-F1
#
_entry.id   AF-A0A480A4Z2-F1
#
_cell.length_a   1.000
_cell.length_b   1.000
_cell.length_c   1.000
_cell.angle_alpha   90.00
_cell.angle_beta   90.00
_cell.angle_gamma   90.00
#
_symmetry.space_group_name_H-M   'P 1'
#
loop_
_entity.id
_entity.type
_entity.pdbx_description
1 polymer ?
#
loop_
_entity_poly.entity_id
_entity_poly.type
_entity_poly.pdbx_seq_one_letter_code
_entity_poly.pdbx_strand_id
1 'polypeptide(L)'
;MSEPVLLTLKVERTEDGRAKVIGLTNLPNSANLLISMNNPSLGKGYQDKVLVNEGTFTSVLGEKEGLSNGKYNIKVTFSPLAQSEKVKEIIGQRGENLTGANVSISELLNIKVAEAETNFVVGSSQDIASTEKEFKKRALLIHNKLQNLITESREMNSLRQRTDLEGLAECGRRMRKLQPKVDKLVKEAEALPEKYLALRIAAVEMTIGVTCHETMASEATNRADNKIMSAYESLK
;
A
#
# COMPACT_ATOMS: atom_id res chain seq x y z
N MET A 1 -9.26 -29.15 17.79
CA MET A 1 -10.26 -29.24 16.71
C MET A 1 -10.09 -30.56 15.97
N SER A 2 -11.17 -31.24 15.61
CA SER A 2 -11.14 -32.51 14.86
C SER A 2 -11.56 -32.36 13.40
N GLU A 3 -12.33 -31.32 13.08
CA GLU A 3 -12.83 -31.07 11.73
C GLU A 3 -11.90 -30.15 10.95
N PRO A 4 -11.82 -30.31 9.62
CA PRO A 4 -11.15 -29.35 8.73
C PRO A 4 -11.71 -27.94 8.94
N VAL A 5 -10.83 -26.93 8.90
CA VAL A 5 -11.23 -25.54 9.01
C VAL A 5 -12.12 -25.17 7.82
N LEU A 6 -13.32 -24.68 8.13
CA LEU A 6 -14.21 -24.02 7.20
C LEU A 6 -13.99 -22.51 7.35
N LEU A 7 -13.72 -21.83 6.24
CA LEU A 7 -13.69 -20.37 6.20
C LEU A 7 -14.23 -19.90 4.85
N THR A 8 -15.43 -19.34 4.86
CA THR A 8 -16.09 -18.85 3.64
C THR A 8 -16.39 -17.37 3.75
N LEU A 9 -16.43 -16.71 2.60
CA LEU A 9 -16.59 -15.26 2.49
C LEU A 9 -17.67 -14.91 1.48
N LYS A 10 -18.52 -13.97 1.87
CA LYS A 10 -19.44 -13.25 0.99
C LYS A 10 -19.18 -11.76 1.17
N VAL A 11 -19.21 -11.02 0.06
CA VAL A 11 -19.01 -9.58 0.08
C VAL A 11 -20.18 -8.91 -0.58
N GLU A 12 -20.73 -7.91 0.08
CA GLU A 12 -21.85 -7.11 -0.39
C GLU A 12 -21.46 -5.63 -0.38
N ARG A 13 -22.06 -4.85 -1.28
CA ARG A 13 -21.90 -3.40 -1.26
C ARG A 13 -22.92 -2.80 -0.30
N THR A 14 -22.46 -1.96 0.62
CA THR A 14 -23.35 -1.17 1.49
C THR A 14 -23.97 0.01 0.72
N GLU A 15 -25.00 0.63 1.30
CA GLU A 15 -25.66 1.81 0.72
C GLU A 15 -24.71 3.00 0.55
N ASP A 16 -23.77 3.16 1.48
CA ASP A 16 -22.69 4.17 1.42
C ASP A 16 -21.50 3.74 0.54
N GLY A 17 -21.62 2.63 -0.19
CA GLY A 17 -20.65 2.22 -1.20
C GLY A 17 -19.40 1.53 -0.68
N ARG A 18 -19.35 1.15 0.61
CA ARG A 18 -18.30 0.32 1.23
C ARG A 18 -18.52 -1.17 0.97
N ALA A 19 -17.53 -1.98 1.33
CA ALA A 19 -17.60 -3.44 1.26
C ALA A 19 -17.98 -4.05 2.61
N LYS A 20 -19.16 -4.65 2.71
CA LYS A 20 -19.57 -5.48 3.85
C LYS A 20 -19.09 -6.90 3.63
N VAL A 21 -18.12 -7.34 4.43
CA VAL A 21 -17.60 -8.70 4.43
C VAL A 21 -18.36 -9.50 5.46
N ILE A 22 -18.97 -10.60 5.04
CA ILE A 22 -19.70 -11.55 5.88
C ILE A 22 -19.03 -12.90 5.71
N GLY A 23 -18.70 -13.58 6.79
CA GLY A 23 -18.08 -14.89 6.70
C GLY A 23 -18.64 -15.91 7.68
N LEU A 24 -18.47 -17.18 7.31
CA LEU A 24 -18.82 -18.33 8.13
C LEU A 24 -17.55 -19.13 8.42
N THR A 25 -17.46 -19.67 9.63
CA THR A 25 -16.31 -20.47 10.05
C THR A 25 -16.66 -21.43 11.19
N ASN A 26 -15.91 -22.52 11.30
CA ASN A 26 -15.93 -23.41 12.47
C ASN A 26 -14.80 -23.11 13.47
N LEU A 27 -14.09 -21.99 13.31
CA LEU A 27 -13.11 -21.53 14.30
C LEU A 27 -13.80 -21.19 15.64
N PRO A 28 -13.08 -21.30 16.78
CA PRO A 28 -13.67 -21.08 18.10
C PRO A 28 -14.28 -19.68 18.27
N ASN A 29 -15.34 -19.59 19.09
CA ASN A 29 -15.86 -18.29 19.51
C ASN A 29 -14.77 -17.43 20.16
N SER A 30 -14.85 -16.12 19.92
CA SER A 30 -13.83 -15.14 20.31
C SER A 30 -12.48 -15.31 19.60
N ALA A 31 -12.38 -16.14 18.56
CA ALA A 31 -11.22 -16.15 17.68
C ALA A 31 -11.09 -14.80 16.96
N ASN A 32 -9.90 -14.22 16.99
CA ASN A 32 -9.56 -13.00 16.27
C ASN A 32 -9.21 -13.33 14.82
N LEU A 33 -9.85 -12.65 13.88
CA LEU A 33 -9.54 -12.68 12.47
C LEU A 33 -9.08 -11.29 12.01
N LEU A 34 -8.12 -11.28 11.09
CA LEU A 34 -7.74 -10.07 10.37
C LEU A 34 -8.39 -10.12 8.99
N ILE A 35 -9.25 -9.16 8.67
CA ILE A 35 -9.78 -8.95 7.33
C ILE A 35 -8.97 -7.85 6.69
N SER A 36 -8.45 -8.11 5.52
CA SER A 36 -7.71 -7.14 4.70
C SER A 36 -8.36 -7.02 3.33
N MET A 37 -8.42 -5.81 2.81
CA MET A 37 -8.88 -5.53 1.46
C MET A 37 -7.86 -4.63 0.78
N ASN A 38 -7.30 -5.08 -0.33
CA ASN A 38 -6.37 -4.31 -1.14
C ASN A 38 -6.90 -4.15 -2.55
N ASN A 39 -6.57 -3.01 -3.15
CA ASN A 39 -6.72 -2.82 -4.59
C ASN A 39 -5.33 -2.54 -5.18
N PRO A 40 -4.73 -3.54 -5.85
CA PRO A 40 -3.40 -3.40 -6.45
C PRO A 40 -3.29 -2.20 -7.42
N SER A 41 -4.39 -1.88 -8.10
CA SER A 41 -4.49 -0.76 -9.05
C SER A 41 -4.72 0.60 -8.41
N LEU A 42 -5.09 0.69 -7.12
CA LEU A 42 -5.37 1.95 -6.42
C LEU A 42 -4.39 2.26 -5.29
N GLY A 43 -3.64 1.27 -4.78
CA GLY A 43 -2.65 1.46 -3.72
C GLY A 43 -3.22 1.81 -2.34
N LYS A 44 -4.55 1.80 -2.18
CA LYS A 44 -5.23 1.90 -0.89
C LYS A 44 -5.58 0.50 -0.38
N GLY A 45 -5.26 0.26 0.89
CA GLY A 45 -5.62 -0.95 1.62
C GLY A 45 -6.47 -0.61 2.84
N TYR A 46 -7.39 -1.49 3.19
CA TYR A 46 -8.22 -1.42 4.39
C TYR A 46 -7.99 -2.68 5.21
N GLN A 47 -8.00 -2.54 6.52
CA GLN A 47 -7.86 -3.67 7.43
C GLN A 47 -8.79 -3.48 8.62
N ASP A 48 -9.35 -4.58 9.09
CA ASP A 48 -10.15 -4.61 10.31
C ASP A 48 -9.96 -5.94 11.05
N LYS A 49 -10.05 -5.87 12.38
CA LYS A 49 -9.92 -7.02 13.26
C LYS A 49 -11.31 -7.37 13.78
N VAL A 50 -11.76 -8.59 13.49
CA VAL A 50 -13.08 -9.08 13.92
C VAL A 50 -12.96 -10.28 14.84
N LEU A 51 -14.00 -10.49 15.64
CA LEU A 51 -14.15 -11.69 16.45
C LEU A 51 -15.14 -12.65 15.78
N VAL A 52 -14.86 -13.94 15.88
CA VAL A 52 -15.84 -14.98 15.56
C VAL A 52 -16.87 -15.04 16.68
N ASN A 53 -18.15 -14.96 16.30
CA ASN A 53 -19.28 -15.15 17.19
C ASN A 53 -20.25 -16.16 16.57
N GLU A 54 -20.43 -17.30 17.25
CA GLU A 54 -21.34 -18.37 16.83
C GLU A 54 -21.08 -18.83 15.39
N GLY A 55 -19.80 -18.99 15.05
CA GLY A 55 -19.37 -19.41 13.71
C GLY A 55 -19.53 -18.36 12.61
N THR A 56 -19.80 -17.10 12.96
CA THR A 56 -19.95 -15.99 12.01
C THR A 56 -18.99 -14.85 12.33
N PHE A 57 -18.69 -14.02 11.34
CA PHE A 57 -18.01 -12.74 11.54
C PHE A 57 -18.44 -11.74 10.47
N THR A 58 -18.33 -10.44 10.76
CA THR A 58 -18.70 -9.38 9.81
C THR A 58 -17.83 -8.13 10.02
N SER A 59 -17.48 -7.46 8.94
CA SER A 59 -16.80 -6.15 8.93
C SER A 59 -17.30 -5.30 7.77
N VAL A 60 -17.09 -3.98 7.85
CA VAL A 60 -17.32 -3.05 6.75
C VAL A 60 -16.03 -2.29 6.46
N LEU A 61 -15.51 -2.44 5.23
CA LEU A 61 -14.25 -1.87 4.79
C LEU A 61 -14.46 -0.79 3.71
N GLY A 62 -13.71 0.30 3.82
CA GLY A 62 -13.77 1.44 2.88
C GLY A 62 -13.86 2.79 3.60
N GLU A 63 -13.59 3.86 2.86
CA GLU A 63 -13.81 5.24 3.30
C GLU A 63 -15.31 5.55 3.43
N LYS A 64 -15.66 6.62 4.15
CA LYS A 64 -17.07 7.00 4.37
C LYS A 64 -17.79 7.37 3.07
N GLU A 65 -17.02 7.86 2.10
CA GLU A 65 -17.43 8.22 0.75
C GLU A 65 -17.58 6.99 -0.16
N GLY A 66 -17.27 5.79 0.34
CA GLY A 66 -17.34 4.53 -0.38
C GLY A 66 -16.03 4.16 -1.08
N LEU A 67 -16.07 3.02 -1.77
CA LEU A 67 -14.93 2.52 -2.55
C LEU A 67 -14.93 3.13 -3.95
N SER A 68 -13.73 3.50 -4.43
CA SER A 68 -13.53 3.85 -5.82
C SER A 68 -13.79 2.65 -6.74
N ASN A 69 -14.04 2.93 -8.02
CA ASN A 69 -14.22 1.85 -8.99
C ASN A 69 -12.91 1.07 -9.15
N GLY A 70 -12.99 -0.26 -9.09
CA GLY A 70 -11.82 -1.11 -9.14
C GLY A 70 -12.08 -2.56 -8.78
N LYS A 71 -11.02 -3.36 -8.86
CA LYS A 71 -10.99 -4.75 -8.42
C LYS A 71 -10.25 -4.84 -7.09
N TYR A 72 -10.91 -5.37 -6.10
CA TYR A 72 -10.41 -5.53 -4.75
C TYR A 72 -10.21 -7.02 -4.48
N ASN A 73 -9.08 -7.38 -3.87
CA ASN A 73 -8.92 -8.69 -3.24
C ASN A 73 -9.17 -8.52 -1.75
N ILE A 74 -10.02 -9.38 -1.20
CA ILE A 74 -10.35 -9.42 0.21
C ILE A 74 -9.82 -10.72 0.76
N LYS A 75 -8.97 -10.63 1.77
CA LYS A 75 -8.33 -11.77 2.43
C LYS A 75 -8.66 -11.74 3.92
N VAL A 76 -9.12 -12.89 4.43
CA VAL A 76 -9.30 -13.13 5.85
C VAL A 76 -8.23 -14.10 6.32
N THR A 77 -7.51 -13.71 7.37
CA THR A 77 -6.44 -14.51 7.95
C THR A 77 -6.73 -14.74 9.43
N PHE A 78 -6.58 -16.00 9.84
CA PHE A 78 -6.50 -16.44 11.22
C PHE A 78 -5.07 -16.88 11.52
N SER A 79 -4.51 -16.38 12.62
CA SER A 79 -3.20 -16.79 13.14
C SER A 79 -3.29 -17.21 14.61
N PRO A 80 -2.70 -18.34 15.01
CA PRO A 80 -2.71 -18.83 16.40
C PRO A 80 -1.99 -17.87 17.36
N LEU A 81 -1.01 -17.10 16.88
CA LEU A 81 -0.22 -16.18 17.72
C LEU A 81 -1.03 -14.98 18.22
N ALA A 82 -2.07 -14.59 17.49
CA ALA A 82 -2.92 -13.44 17.82
C ALA A 82 -4.11 -13.80 18.72
N GLN A 83 -4.16 -15.02 19.24
CA GLN A 83 -5.31 -15.56 19.96
C GLN A 83 -5.13 -15.54 21.48
N SER A 84 -6.26 -15.59 22.18
CA SER A 84 -6.28 -15.81 23.63
C SER A 84 -5.90 -17.26 23.96
N GLU A 85 -5.47 -17.50 25.21
CA GLU A 85 -5.13 -18.86 25.66
C GLU A 85 -6.29 -19.84 25.50
N LYS A 86 -7.54 -19.41 25.78
CA LYS A 86 -8.74 -20.24 25.58
C LYS A 86 -8.90 -20.73 24.14
N VAL A 87 -8.59 -19.88 23.15
CA VAL A 87 -8.65 -20.27 21.73
C VAL A 87 -7.48 -21.19 21.39
N LYS A 88 -6.27 -20.88 21.91
CA LYS A 88 -5.06 -21.69 21.72
C LYS A 88 -5.16 -23.09 22.32
N GLU A 89 -5.88 -23.27 23.43
CA GLU A 89 -6.17 -24.61 23.99
C GLU A 89 -6.91 -25.49 22.97
N ILE A 90 -7.75 -24.90 22.12
CA ILE A 90 -8.57 -25.63 21.15
C ILE A 90 -7.80 -25.89 19.83
N ILE A 91 -7.09 -24.88 19.34
CA ILE A 91 -6.42 -24.89 18.02
C ILE A 91 -4.92 -25.26 18.11
N GLY A 92 -4.33 -25.23 19.29
CA GLY A 92 -2.91 -25.39 19.56
C GLY A 92 -2.13 -24.07 19.53
N GLN A 93 -0.97 -24.03 20.20
CA GLN A 93 -0.13 -22.83 20.31
C GLN A 93 0.43 -22.37 18.94
N ARG A 94 0.64 -23.30 18.01
CA ARG A 94 1.11 -23.05 16.63
C ARG A 94 0.08 -23.46 15.58
N GLY A 95 -1.18 -23.67 15.99
CA GLY A 95 -2.24 -24.12 15.10
C GLY A 95 -2.16 -25.61 14.77
N GLU A 96 -1.54 -26.42 15.63
CA GLU A 96 -1.31 -27.86 15.44
C GLU A 96 -2.58 -28.61 15.02
N ASN A 97 -3.71 -28.21 15.61
CA ASN A 97 -5.03 -28.80 15.39
C ASN A 97 -5.80 -28.22 14.19
N LEU A 98 -5.20 -27.27 13.46
CA LEU A 98 -5.76 -26.77 12.20
C LEU A 98 -5.44 -27.74 11.07
N THR A 99 -6.46 -28.07 10.28
CA THR A 99 -6.38 -28.93 9.09
C THR A 99 -7.35 -28.42 8.01
N GLY A 100 -7.24 -28.93 6.78
CA GLY A 100 -8.16 -28.59 5.69
C GLY A 100 -7.59 -27.63 4.64
N ALA A 101 -8.38 -27.39 3.58
CA ALA A 101 -7.94 -26.65 2.39
C ALA A 101 -7.66 -25.17 2.65
N ASN A 102 -8.28 -24.58 3.68
CA ASN A 102 -8.02 -23.21 4.09
C ASN A 102 -6.76 -23.07 4.95
N VAL A 103 -6.06 -24.16 5.31
CA VAL A 103 -4.93 -24.13 6.23
C VAL A 103 -3.61 -24.25 5.47
N SER A 104 -2.67 -23.36 5.76
CA SER A 104 -1.32 -23.36 5.22
C SER A 104 -0.28 -23.19 6.33
N ILE A 105 0.98 -23.53 6.05
CA ILE A 105 2.09 -23.29 6.97
C ILE A 105 2.74 -21.96 6.56
N SER A 106 2.83 -21.02 7.49
CA SER A 106 3.64 -19.81 7.33
C SER A 106 5.11 -20.19 7.39
N GLU A 107 5.84 -20.08 6.27
CA GLU A 107 7.26 -20.44 6.18
C GLU A 107 8.13 -19.64 7.15
N LEU A 108 7.85 -18.35 7.30
CA LEU A 108 8.61 -17.44 8.16
C LEU A 108 8.55 -17.83 9.65
N LEU A 109 7.38 -18.29 10.10
CA LEU A 109 7.10 -18.51 11.52
C LEU A 109 6.96 -20.00 11.88
N ASN A 110 6.90 -20.88 10.88
CA ASN A 110 6.63 -22.30 11.01
C ASN A 110 5.42 -22.57 11.92
N ILE A 111 4.29 -21.93 11.59
CA ILE A 111 2.99 -22.08 12.26
C ILE A 111 1.91 -22.36 11.21
N LYS A 112 0.83 -23.03 11.61
CA LYS A 112 -0.34 -23.20 10.76
C LYS A 112 -1.26 -21.98 10.88
N VAL A 113 -1.66 -21.43 9.75
CA VAL A 113 -2.61 -20.31 9.63
C VAL A 113 -3.79 -20.75 8.79
N ALA A 114 -4.96 -20.13 8.99
CA ALA A 114 -6.12 -20.37 8.13
C ALA A 114 -6.45 -19.11 7.33
N GLU A 115 -6.68 -19.26 6.04
CA GLU A 115 -6.90 -18.16 5.11
C GLU A 115 -8.03 -18.47 4.13
N ALA A 116 -8.77 -17.41 3.78
CA ALA A 116 -9.72 -17.42 2.69
C ALA A 116 -9.64 -16.08 1.96
N GLU A 117 -9.86 -16.10 0.66
CA GLU A 117 -9.85 -14.90 -0.16
C GLU A 117 -11.00 -14.89 -1.15
N THR A 118 -11.39 -13.68 -1.55
CA THR A 118 -12.39 -13.47 -2.60
C THR A 118 -12.13 -12.15 -3.31
N ASN A 119 -12.66 -12.02 -4.51
CA ASN A 119 -12.57 -10.80 -5.29
C ASN A 119 -13.88 -10.02 -5.19
N PHE A 120 -13.77 -8.71 -5.09
CA PHE A 120 -14.90 -7.78 -5.05
C PHE A 120 -14.69 -6.68 -6.09
N VAL A 121 -15.70 -6.48 -6.94
CA VAL A 121 -15.61 -5.52 -8.05
C VAL A 121 -16.58 -4.37 -7.79
N VAL A 122 -16.05 -3.15 -7.87
CA VAL A 122 -16.82 -1.91 -7.73
C VAL A 122 -16.82 -1.18 -9.07
N GLY A 123 -18.01 -0.87 -9.57
CA GLY A 123 -18.20 -0.19 -10.86
C GLY A 123 -18.19 -1.14 -12.06
N SER A 124 -18.50 -0.59 -13.23
CA SER A 124 -18.43 -1.33 -14.49
C SER A 124 -16.99 -1.46 -14.99
N SER A 125 -16.74 -2.36 -15.93
CA SER A 125 -15.43 -2.46 -16.61
C SER A 125 -15.00 -1.14 -17.24
N GLN A 126 -15.94 -0.32 -17.72
CA GLN A 126 -15.67 0.99 -18.31
C GLN A 126 -15.24 2.00 -17.22
N ASP A 127 -15.90 1.98 -16.07
CA ASP A 127 -15.54 2.84 -14.94
C ASP A 127 -14.16 2.53 -14.38
N ILE A 128 -13.84 1.23 -14.28
CA ILE A 128 -12.53 0.74 -13.86
C ILE A 128 -11.46 1.21 -14.84
N ALA A 129 -11.68 1.03 -16.14
CA ALA A 129 -10.74 1.49 -17.17
C ALA A 129 -10.55 3.01 -17.17
N SER A 130 -11.64 3.78 -16.96
CA SER A 130 -11.58 5.24 -16.83
C SER A 130 -10.73 5.67 -15.63
N THR A 131 -10.95 5.02 -14.48
CA THR A 131 -10.19 5.25 -13.24
C THR A 131 -8.70 4.95 -13.45
N GLU A 132 -8.36 3.82 -14.05
CA GLU A 132 -6.97 3.47 -14.35
C GLU A 132 -6.30 4.44 -15.32
N LYS A 133 -7.04 4.92 -16.33
CA LYS A 133 -6.57 5.94 -17.27
C LYS A 133 -6.28 7.27 -16.57
N GLU A 134 -7.11 7.65 -15.61
CA GLU A 134 -6.88 8.85 -14.80
C GLU A 134 -5.60 8.72 -13.96
N PHE A 135 -5.40 7.59 -13.28
CA PHE A 135 -4.17 7.34 -12.54
C PHE A 135 -2.93 7.35 -13.44
N LYS A 136 -3.00 6.74 -14.63
CA LYS A 136 -1.90 6.78 -15.61
C LYS A 136 -1.55 8.21 -16.02
N LYS A 137 -2.57 9.05 -16.26
CA LYS A 137 -2.38 10.48 -16.59
C LYS A 137 -1.70 11.24 -15.43
N ARG A 138 -2.15 11.01 -14.19
CA ARG A 138 -1.54 11.62 -12.99
C ARG A 138 -0.10 11.17 -12.80
N ALA A 139 0.17 9.87 -12.97
CA ALA A 139 1.52 9.31 -12.86
C ALA A 139 2.47 9.91 -13.92
N LEU A 140 2.02 10.07 -15.16
CA LEU A 140 2.80 10.73 -16.22
C LEU A 140 3.11 12.20 -15.89
N LEU A 141 2.15 12.93 -15.31
CA LEU A 141 2.38 14.30 -14.87
C LEU A 141 3.45 14.36 -13.76
N ILE A 142 3.37 13.46 -12.79
CA ILE A 142 4.34 13.38 -11.68
C ILE A 142 5.73 13.00 -12.20
N HIS A 143 5.81 12.02 -13.11
CA HIS A 143 7.05 11.67 -13.81
C HIS A 143 7.72 12.89 -14.44
N ASN A 144 6.98 13.69 -15.21
CA ASN A 144 7.52 14.88 -15.87
C ASN A 144 7.96 15.95 -14.85
N LYS A 145 7.20 16.14 -13.76
CA LYS A 145 7.59 17.05 -12.68
C LYS A 145 8.88 16.60 -11.99
N LEU A 146 9.05 15.29 -11.76
CA LEU A 146 10.26 14.72 -11.17
C LEU A 146 11.47 14.91 -12.07
N GLN A 147 11.33 14.66 -13.39
CA GLN A 147 12.41 14.91 -14.34
C GLN A 147 12.87 16.37 -14.32
N ASN A 148 11.92 17.32 -14.28
CA ASN A 148 12.25 18.74 -14.16
C ASN A 148 13.01 19.04 -12.85
N LEU A 149 12.60 18.46 -11.73
CA LEU A 149 13.29 18.64 -10.44
C LEU A 149 14.69 18.03 -10.42
N ILE A 150 14.88 16.89 -11.08
CA ILE A 150 16.21 16.28 -11.25
C ILE A 150 17.12 17.21 -12.05
N THR A 151 16.62 17.78 -13.14
CA THR A 151 17.37 18.78 -13.92
C THR A 151 17.69 20.01 -13.06
N GLU A 152 16.71 20.58 -12.36
CA GLU A 152 16.93 21.73 -11.47
C GLU A 152 17.93 21.41 -10.35
N SER A 153 17.94 20.18 -9.83
CA SER A 153 18.94 19.70 -8.85
C SER A 153 20.32 19.56 -9.46
N ARG A 154 20.46 18.97 -10.65
CA ARG A 154 21.75 18.80 -11.32
C ARG A 154 22.40 20.15 -11.65
N GLU A 155 21.61 21.13 -12.05
CA GLU A 155 22.09 22.50 -12.28
C GLU A 155 22.62 23.18 -11.01
N MET A 156 22.22 22.74 -9.81
CA MET A 156 22.79 23.24 -8.55
C MET A 156 24.18 22.67 -8.24
N ASN A 157 24.67 21.65 -8.96
CA ASN A 157 25.97 21.02 -8.65
C ASN A 157 27.12 22.01 -8.61
N SER A 158 27.17 22.95 -9.56
CA SER A 158 28.21 23.98 -9.58
C SER A 158 28.15 24.89 -8.35
N LEU A 159 26.95 25.17 -7.83
CA LEU A 159 26.76 25.97 -6.62
C LEU A 159 27.15 25.21 -5.34
N ARG A 160 26.97 23.89 -5.32
CA ARG A 160 27.31 23.02 -4.18
C ARG A 160 28.82 22.89 -3.97
N GLN A 161 29.60 23.05 -5.04
CA GLN A 161 31.06 23.01 -5.02
C GLN A 161 31.70 24.36 -4.66
N ARG A 162 30.93 25.44 -4.62
CA ARG A 162 31.43 26.76 -4.22
C ARG A 162 31.63 26.83 -2.71
N THR A 163 32.78 27.33 -2.29
CA THR A 163 33.14 27.54 -0.89
C THR A 163 32.98 29.00 -0.45
N ASP A 164 32.74 29.91 -1.40
CA ASP A 164 32.53 31.32 -1.12
C ASP A 164 31.08 31.62 -0.67
N LEU A 165 30.92 32.70 0.11
CA LEU A 165 29.64 33.07 0.71
C LEU A 165 28.54 33.35 -0.31
N GLU A 166 28.88 33.89 -1.49
CA GLU A 166 27.91 34.20 -2.53
C GLU A 166 27.34 32.91 -3.15
N GLY A 167 28.21 31.95 -3.46
CA GLY A 167 27.83 30.63 -3.96
C GLY A 167 26.94 29.86 -2.97
N LEU A 168 27.33 29.85 -1.69
CA LEU A 168 26.54 29.24 -0.62
C LEU A 168 25.16 29.92 -0.46
N ALA A 169 25.13 31.25 -0.52
CA ALA A 169 23.88 32.01 -0.43
C ALA A 169 22.94 31.72 -1.62
N GLU A 170 23.48 31.64 -2.84
CA GLU A 170 22.71 31.31 -4.04
C GLU A 170 22.18 29.88 -3.99
N CYS A 171 23.02 28.91 -3.58
CA CYS A 171 22.55 27.54 -3.36
C CYS A 171 21.38 27.51 -2.37
N GLY A 172 21.52 28.18 -1.23
CA GLY A 172 20.48 28.23 -0.20
C GLY A 172 19.19 28.91 -0.65
N ARG A 173 19.26 29.91 -1.55
CA ARG A 173 18.07 30.51 -2.18
C ARG A 173 17.38 29.52 -3.10
N ARG A 174 18.14 28.82 -3.95
CA ARG A 174 17.59 27.84 -4.91
C ARG A 174 16.98 26.63 -4.21
N MET A 175 17.64 26.10 -3.18
CA MET A 175 17.08 25.07 -2.30
C MET A 175 15.73 25.50 -1.71
N ARG A 176 15.64 26.68 -1.09
CA ARG A 176 14.39 27.19 -0.50
C ARG A 176 13.27 27.38 -1.52
N LYS A 177 13.61 27.68 -2.78
CA LYS A 177 12.64 27.74 -3.89
C LYS A 177 12.15 26.37 -4.32
N LEU A 178 13.02 25.36 -4.27
CA LEU A 178 12.72 24.00 -4.72
C LEU A 178 12.00 23.15 -3.68
N GLN A 179 12.35 23.28 -2.40
CA GLN A 179 11.79 22.45 -1.33
C GLN A 179 10.24 22.40 -1.34
N PRO A 180 9.51 23.53 -1.45
CA PRO A 180 8.05 23.48 -1.47
C PRO A 180 7.48 22.77 -2.70
N LYS A 181 8.19 22.80 -3.85
CA LYS A 181 7.79 22.06 -5.06
C LYS A 181 7.91 20.55 -4.82
N VAL A 182 9.00 20.12 -4.18
CA VAL A 182 9.22 18.71 -3.84
C VAL A 182 8.20 18.24 -2.82
N ASP A 183 7.96 18.99 -1.75
CA ASP A 183 7.00 18.62 -0.70
C ASP A 183 5.59 18.47 -1.28
N LYS A 184 5.19 19.36 -2.19
CA LYS A 184 3.93 19.24 -2.92
C LYS A 184 3.90 17.98 -3.79
N LEU A 185 4.99 17.68 -4.49
CA LEU A 185 5.08 16.53 -5.37
C LEU A 185 5.06 15.21 -4.62
N VAL A 186 5.67 15.13 -3.44
CA VAL A 186 5.59 13.96 -2.54
C VAL A 186 4.13 13.68 -2.19
N LYS A 187 3.37 14.69 -1.76
CA LYS A 187 1.94 14.54 -1.44
C LYS A 187 1.11 14.12 -2.65
N GLU A 188 1.39 14.67 -3.83
CA GLU A 188 0.73 14.24 -5.08
C GLU A 188 1.07 12.79 -5.43
N ALA A 189 2.33 12.37 -5.21
CA ALA A 189 2.79 11.01 -5.49
C ALA A 189 2.24 9.98 -4.51
N GLU A 190 2.05 10.32 -3.23
CA GLU A 190 1.47 9.43 -2.23
C GLU A 190 0.07 8.91 -2.61
N ALA A 191 -0.70 9.71 -3.35
CA ALA A 191 -2.01 9.33 -3.87
C ALA A 191 -1.94 8.38 -5.08
N LEU A 192 -0.75 8.08 -5.60
CA LEU A 192 -0.59 7.14 -6.70
C LEU A 192 -0.73 5.68 -6.24
N PRO A 193 -1.34 4.84 -7.09
CA PRO A 193 -1.37 3.39 -6.91
C PRO A 193 -0.02 2.74 -6.66
N GLU A 194 -0.05 1.55 -6.04
CA GLU A 194 1.13 0.75 -5.71
C GLU A 194 1.96 0.39 -6.95
N LYS A 195 1.31 0.16 -8.11
CA LYS A 195 2.02 -0.04 -9.39
C LYS A 195 2.94 1.12 -9.80
N TYR A 196 2.79 2.30 -9.19
CA TYR A 196 3.66 3.47 -9.37
C TYR A 196 4.55 3.76 -8.16
N LEU A 197 4.80 2.77 -7.30
CA LEU A 197 5.63 2.90 -6.09
C LEU A 197 7.01 3.50 -6.39
N ALA A 198 7.61 3.18 -7.54
CA ALA A 198 8.89 3.75 -7.94
C ALA A 198 8.84 5.30 -8.07
N LEU A 199 7.74 5.88 -8.57
CA LEU A 199 7.57 7.34 -8.63
C LEU A 199 7.40 7.96 -7.23
N ARG A 200 6.71 7.25 -6.32
CA ARG A 200 6.60 7.66 -4.91
C ARG A 200 7.96 7.74 -4.24
N ILE A 201 8.76 6.70 -4.40
CA ILE A 201 10.12 6.64 -3.86
C ILE A 201 10.98 7.74 -4.47
N ALA A 202 10.92 7.95 -5.79
CA ALA A 202 11.67 9.02 -6.45
C ALA A 202 11.31 10.41 -5.91
N ALA A 203 10.03 10.69 -5.66
CA ALA A 203 9.60 11.95 -5.07
C ALA A 203 10.17 12.17 -3.67
N VAL A 204 10.18 11.12 -2.83
CA VAL A 204 10.79 11.18 -1.49
C VAL A 204 12.30 11.39 -1.58
N GLU A 205 13.00 10.68 -2.46
CA GLU A 205 14.45 10.86 -2.66
C GLU A 205 14.80 12.30 -3.07
N MET A 206 13.95 12.94 -3.88
CA MET A 206 14.15 14.34 -4.26
C MET A 206 14.06 15.32 -3.08
N THR A 207 13.48 14.94 -1.93
CA THR A 207 13.54 15.80 -0.72
C THR A 207 14.97 16.00 -0.23
N ILE A 208 15.81 14.98 -0.40
CA ILE A 208 17.25 15.03 -0.14
C ILE A 208 17.97 15.59 -1.36
N GLY A 209 17.53 15.25 -2.57
CA GLY A 209 18.12 15.71 -3.84
C GLY A 209 18.21 17.24 -3.97
N VAL A 210 17.27 17.99 -3.38
CA VAL A 210 17.25 19.46 -3.44
C VAL A 210 18.00 20.16 -2.31
N THR A 211 19.06 19.56 -1.74
CA THR A 211 19.91 20.20 -0.73
C THR A 211 21.15 20.90 -1.30
N CYS A 212 21.85 21.67 -0.47
CA CYS A 212 23.17 22.25 -0.77
C CYS A 212 24.35 21.33 -0.44
N HIS A 213 24.11 20.22 0.27
CA HIS A 213 25.15 19.21 0.51
C HIS A 213 25.43 18.41 -0.77
N GLU A 214 26.64 18.53 -1.32
CA GLU A 214 27.02 17.93 -2.61
C GLU A 214 26.75 16.42 -2.70
N THR A 215 27.38 15.64 -1.81
CA THR A 215 27.30 14.17 -1.85
C THR A 215 25.86 13.68 -1.69
N MET A 216 25.17 14.15 -0.65
CA MET A 216 23.77 13.77 -0.38
C MET A 216 22.86 14.11 -1.56
N ALA A 217 23.00 15.32 -2.12
CA ALA A 217 22.18 15.75 -3.24
C ALA A 217 22.41 14.88 -4.48
N SER A 218 23.67 14.64 -4.83
CA SER A 218 24.04 13.86 -6.02
C SER A 218 23.56 12.42 -5.92
N GLU A 219 23.82 11.75 -4.80
CA GLU A 219 23.39 10.37 -4.58
C GLU A 219 21.86 10.25 -4.60
N ALA A 220 21.15 11.11 -3.88
CA ALA A 220 19.69 11.07 -3.86
C ALA A 220 19.08 11.38 -5.23
N THR A 221 19.64 12.34 -5.96
CA THR A 221 19.20 12.68 -7.32
C THR A 221 19.40 11.49 -8.28
N ASN A 222 20.53 10.77 -8.18
CA ASN A 222 20.79 9.59 -8.99
C ASN A 222 19.87 8.41 -8.62
N ARG A 223 19.60 8.19 -7.32
CA ARG A 223 18.62 7.19 -6.88
C ARG A 223 17.22 7.53 -7.42
N ALA A 224 16.80 8.79 -7.33
CA ALA A 224 15.52 9.24 -7.88
C ALA A 224 15.44 8.99 -9.40
N ASP A 225 16.48 9.33 -10.16
CA ASP A 225 16.54 9.14 -11.61
C ASP A 225 16.40 7.65 -11.99
N ASN A 226 17.14 6.77 -11.32
CA ASN A 226 17.03 5.32 -11.52
C ASN A 226 15.61 4.81 -11.25
N LYS A 227 14.94 5.32 -10.21
CA LYS A 227 13.56 4.94 -9.91
C LYS A 227 12.57 5.43 -10.96
N ILE A 228 12.74 6.65 -11.48
CA ILE A 228 11.92 7.17 -12.58
C ILE A 228 12.07 6.33 -13.84
N MET A 229 13.31 5.97 -14.19
CA MET A 229 13.58 5.10 -15.34
C MET A 229 12.90 3.74 -15.20
N SER A 230 12.96 3.13 -14.02
CA SER A 230 12.25 1.87 -13.75
C SER A 230 10.72 2.03 -13.81
N ALA A 231 10.19 3.18 -13.40
CA ALA A 231 8.75 3.46 -13.45
C ALA A 231 8.23 3.71 -14.88
N TYR A 232 9.09 4.11 -15.81
CA TYR A 232 8.70 4.42 -17.19
C TYR A 232 8.11 3.20 -17.91
N GLU A 233 8.55 1.99 -17.57
CA GLU A 233 7.98 0.75 -18.10
C GLU A 233 6.51 0.57 -17.67
N SER A 234 6.19 0.90 -16.43
CA SER A 234 4.81 0.89 -15.91
C SER A 234 3.93 2.02 -16.48
N LEU A 235 4.53 2.98 -17.17
CA LEU A 235 3.84 4.10 -17.85
C LEU A 235 3.63 3.86 -19.35
N LYS A 236 4.30 2.88 -19.97
CA LYS A 236 4.00 2.45 -21.35
C LYS A 236 2.62 1.79 -21.40
#